data_AF-A0A7G1IC55-F1
#
_entry.id   AF-A0A7G1IC55-F1
#
_cell.length_a   1.000
_cell.length_b   1.000
_cell.length_c   1.000
_cell.angle_alpha   90.00
_cell.angle_beta   90.00
_cell.angle_gamma   90.00
#
_symmetry.space_group_name_H-M   'P 1'
#
loop_
_entity.id
_entity.type
_entity.pdbx_description
1 polymer ?
#
loop_
_entity_poly.entity_id
_entity_poly.type
_entity_poly.pdbx_seq_one_letter_code
_entity_poly.pdbx_strand_id
1 'polypeptide(L)'
;MFVDRANDPDGEIVIAGIRSGNLMLMVQPPRGFGDNPVAIYHDPDLPPSHHYLAAYRWLETGFGAHAVVHLGKHGNLEWLPGKTLGMSAACGSDAALGNLPLIYPFLVNDPGEGTQAKRRAHAVLVDHLIPPMARAETYGDIARLEQLLDEHAAVATLDPGKLPAIRQQIWTLIRAAKMDHDLGLTERPPEDSFDDMLLHVDGWLCEIKDVQIRDGLHILGQQPAGEQELDLVLAILRARQLFGGEQVIPGLRQALGLADDGTDERTSVDRAEAAARKLVAALQATGWNPAAANHLTDNADVAAVLRFAATEVVPRLAGTASEIEQVLKALDGRFIAAGPSGSPLRGLINVLPTGRNFYPSTPKRCRRGWRGKPVWPWLIRCWTATAPTMTGGRSRWACRCGAPRRCAPPATTSPKCLPCLVFGRSGTTRRGAWWISPLFRCPSWAGRVST
;
A
#
# COMPACT_ATOMS: atom_id res chain seq x y z
N MET A 1 -0.68 32.74 -17.39
CA MET A 1 0.59 32.06 -17.06
C MET A 1 0.93 31.16 -18.25
N PHE A 2 2.19 31.11 -18.69
CA PHE A 2 2.63 30.40 -19.92
C PHE A 2 2.19 30.99 -21.27
N VAL A 3 1.96 32.31 -21.35
CA VAL A 3 1.76 33.00 -22.63
C VAL A 3 2.97 33.88 -22.87
N ASP A 4 3.70 33.63 -23.97
CA ASP A 4 4.76 34.49 -24.47
C ASP A 4 4.17 35.46 -25.50
N ARG A 5 4.60 36.72 -25.44
CA ARG A 5 4.19 37.79 -26.35
C ARG A 5 5.39 38.49 -27.00
N ALA A 6 6.58 37.93 -26.87
CA ALA A 6 7.79 38.52 -27.41
C ALA A 6 7.76 38.59 -28.96
N ASN A 7 7.19 37.56 -29.61
CA ASN A 7 7.15 37.45 -31.08
C ASN A 7 5.76 37.68 -31.67
N ASP A 8 4.69 37.39 -30.93
CA ASP A 8 3.30 37.59 -31.34
C ASP A 8 2.53 38.42 -30.29
N PRO A 9 2.05 39.63 -30.63
CA PRO A 9 1.23 40.45 -29.74
C PRO A 9 -0.07 39.77 -29.27
N ASP A 10 -0.64 38.87 -30.08
CA ASP A 10 -1.86 38.11 -29.75
C ASP A 10 -1.56 36.98 -28.73
N GLY A 11 -0.32 36.51 -28.70
CA GLY A 11 0.27 35.68 -27.66
C GLY A 11 0.27 34.17 -27.94
N GLU A 12 1.38 33.53 -27.61
CA GLU A 12 1.65 32.11 -27.85
C GLU A 12 1.71 31.32 -26.54
N ILE A 13 1.02 30.18 -26.46
CA ILE A 13 1.11 29.30 -25.29
C ILE A 13 2.43 28.51 -25.36
N VAL A 14 3.29 28.69 -24.36
CA VAL A 14 4.59 28.02 -24.27
C VAL A 14 4.43 26.64 -23.65
N ILE A 15 4.89 25.60 -24.35
CA ILE A 15 4.88 24.22 -23.88
C ILE A 15 6.33 23.75 -23.69
N ALA A 16 6.72 23.45 -22.45
CA ALA A 16 8.05 22.95 -22.15
C ALA A 16 8.13 21.43 -22.30
N GLY A 17 9.16 20.94 -23.00
CA GLY A 17 9.47 19.52 -23.09
C GLY A 17 10.78 19.28 -23.84
N ILE A 18 11.27 18.05 -23.78
CA ILE A 18 12.49 17.61 -24.46
C ILE A 18 12.09 16.74 -25.65
N ARG A 19 12.41 17.21 -26.85
CA ARG A 19 12.20 16.45 -28.08
C ARG A 19 13.50 15.78 -28.53
N SER A 20 13.44 14.49 -28.84
CA SER A 20 14.54 13.75 -29.45
C SER A 20 13.98 12.84 -30.55
N GLY A 21 14.21 13.24 -31.81
CA GLY A 21 13.62 12.56 -32.98
C GLY A 21 12.10 12.49 -32.90
N ASN A 22 11.57 11.25 -32.88
CA ASN A 22 10.14 10.93 -32.81
C ASN A 22 9.63 10.75 -31.37
N LEU A 23 10.43 11.11 -30.36
CA LEU A 23 10.04 11.06 -28.95
C LEU A 23 9.92 12.48 -28.38
N MET A 24 8.86 12.68 -27.60
CA MET A 24 8.63 13.89 -26.82
C MET A 24 8.51 13.50 -25.34
N LEU A 25 9.43 14.00 -24.52
CA LEU A 25 9.38 13.86 -23.07
C LEU A 25 8.82 15.16 -22.49
N MET A 26 7.66 15.07 -21.85
CA MET A 26 6.93 16.21 -21.31
C MET A 26 6.52 15.91 -19.87
N VAL A 27 6.70 16.88 -18.98
CA VAL A 27 6.10 16.83 -17.65
C VAL A 27 4.63 17.16 -17.77
N GLN A 28 3.77 16.36 -17.13
CA GLN A 28 2.34 16.63 -17.17
C GLN A 28 2.03 18.05 -16.66
N PRO A 29 1.24 18.85 -17.39
CA PRO A 29 0.97 20.23 -17.00
C PRO A 29 0.35 20.34 -15.59
N PRO A 30 0.60 21.46 -14.88
CA PRO A 30 0.09 21.64 -13.53
C PRO A 30 -1.43 21.73 -13.51
N ARG A 31 -2.03 21.24 -12.42
CA ARG A 31 -3.48 21.19 -12.25
C ARG A 31 -4.14 22.57 -12.08
N GLY A 32 -3.38 23.58 -11.64
CA GLY A 32 -3.83 24.98 -11.49
C GLY A 32 -4.08 25.45 -10.04
N PHE A 33 -4.13 24.55 -9.04
CA PHE A 33 -4.36 24.95 -7.64
C PHE A 33 -3.24 25.80 -7.02
N GLY A 34 -2.00 25.66 -7.50
CA GLY A 34 -0.89 26.51 -7.05
C GLY A 34 -1.00 27.95 -7.55
N ASP A 35 -1.55 28.13 -8.76
CA ASP A 35 -1.71 29.45 -9.40
C ASP A 35 -2.91 30.21 -8.82
N ASN A 36 -3.90 29.50 -8.29
CA ASN A 36 -5.05 30.05 -7.59
C ASN A 36 -5.28 29.35 -6.24
N PRO A 37 -4.60 29.78 -5.17
CA PRO A 37 -4.73 29.16 -3.85
C PRO A 37 -6.15 29.33 -3.25
N VAL A 38 -6.93 30.32 -3.69
CA VAL A 38 -8.33 30.49 -3.26
C VAL A 38 -9.19 29.32 -3.73
N ALA A 39 -8.92 28.77 -4.93
CA ALA A 39 -9.63 27.61 -5.47
C ALA A 39 -9.46 26.35 -4.60
N ILE A 40 -8.40 26.26 -3.79
CA ILE A 40 -8.22 25.14 -2.84
C ILE A 40 -9.37 25.08 -1.83
N TYR A 41 -9.90 26.23 -1.42
CA TYR A 41 -10.98 26.32 -0.42
C TYR A 41 -12.37 26.27 -1.03
N HIS A 42 -12.52 26.74 -2.27
CA HIS A 42 -13.83 27.03 -2.85
C HIS A 42 -14.19 26.18 -4.07
N ASP A 43 -13.19 25.70 -4.83
CA ASP A 43 -13.41 25.15 -6.17
C ASP A 43 -12.74 23.78 -6.34
N PRO A 44 -13.25 22.73 -5.68
CA PRO A 44 -12.71 21.38 -5.84
C PRO A 44 -12.83 20.85 -7.28
N ASP A 45 -13.74 21.43 -8.07
CA ASP A 45 -14.02 21.13 -9.47
C ASP A 45 -13.36 22.12 -10.45
N LEU A 46 -12.33 22.86 -10.02
CA LEU A 46 -11.53 23.77 -10.86
C LEU A 46 -11.26 23.16 -12.24
N PRO A 47 -11.62 23.77 -13.38
CA PRO A 47 -11.34 23.19 -14.69
C PRO A 47 -9.83 23.11 -14.99
N PRO A 48 -9.38 22.27 -15.96
CA PRO A 48 -8.03 22.38 -16.49
C PRO A 48 -7.79 23.76 -17.12
N SER A 49 -6.58 24.29 -16.99
CA SER A 49 -6.22 25.58 -17.60
C SER A 49 -6.08 25.47 -19.12
N HIS A 50 -6.09 26.61 -19.82
CA HIS A 50 -5.81 26.64 -21.26
C HIS A 50 -4.43 26.07 -21.60
N HIS A 51 -3.41 26.32 -20.77
CA HIS A 51 -2.08 25.71 -20.95
C HIS A 51 -2.14 24.18 -20.84
N TYR A 52 -2.90 23.64 -19.86
CA TYR A 52 -3.09 22.20 -19.72
C TYR A 52 -3.70 21.59 -20.98
N LEU A 53 -4.78 22.18 -21.50
CA LEU A 53 -5.46 21.70 -22.70
C LEU A 53 -4.57 21.85 -23.95
N ALA A 54 -3.91 23.00 -24.10
CA ALA A 54 -3.02 23.28 -25.22
C ALA A 54 -1.87 22.26 -25.31
N ALA A 55 -1.28 21.87 -24.17
CA ALA A 55 -0.20 20.88 -24.15
C ALA A 55 -0.64 19.52 -24.72
N TYR A 56 -1.80 18.99 -24.31
CA TYR A 56 -2.29 17.71 -24.85
C TYR A 56 -2.83 17.83 -26.27
N ARG A 57 -3.47 18.95 -26.63
CA ARG A 57 -3.88 19.19 -28.02
C ARG A 57 -2.67 19.27 -28.94
N TRP A 58 -1.60 19.93 -28.50
CA TRP A 58 -0.34 19.99 -29.23
C TRP A 58 0.30 18.62 -29.40
N LEU A 59 0.21 17.71 -28.40
CA LEU A 59 0.67 16.33 -28.59
C LEU A 59 -0.05 15.62 -29.74
N GLU A 60 -1.36 15.83 -29.90
CA GLU A 60 -2.16 15.22 -30.96
C GLU A 60 -1.93 15.86 -32.33
N THR A 61 -2.08 17.19 -32.43
CA THR A 61 -2.13 17.89 -33.72
C THR A 61 -0.83 18.59 -34.12
N GLY A 62 -0.01 18.98 -33.14
CA GLY A 62 1.25 19.68 -33.37
C GLY A 62 2.43 18.72 -33.51
N PHE A 63 2.64 17.87 -32.51
CA PHE A 63 3.68 16.84 -32.54
C PHE A 63 3.28 15.63 -33.39
N GLY A 64 1.98 15.31 -33.48
CA GLY A 64 1.49 14.14 -34.20
C GLY A 64 1.78 12.83 -33.47
N ALA A 65 1.59 12.80 -32.15
CA ALA A 65 1.81 11.59 -31.36
C ALA A 65 0.87 10.46 -31.81
N HIS A 66 1.43 9.29 -32.10
CA HIS A 66 0.63 8.08 -32.35
C HIS A 66 0.07 7.47 -31.06
N ALA A 67 0.76 7.68 -29.93
CA ALA A 67 0.37 7.19 -28.62
C ALA A 67 1.04 8.04 -27.53
N VAL A 68 0.46 8.03 -26.33
CA VAL A 68 1.03 8.64 -25.12
C VAL A 68 1.34 7.52 -24.13
N VAL A 69 2.54 7.55 -23.56
CA VAL A 69 2.92 6.67 -22.44
C VAL A 69 3.04 7.52 -21.18
N HIS A 70 2.14 7.34 -20.22
CA HIS A 70 2.28 7.97 -18.89
C HIS A 70 3.11 7.08 -17.97
N LEU A 71 4.17 7.62 -17.38
CA LEU A 71 5.02 6.90 -16.44
C LEU A 71 4.70 7.30 -15.00
N GLY A 72 4.36 6.31 -14.18
CA GLY A 72 4.15 6.47 -12.75
C GLY A 72 2.70 6.66 -12.33
N LYS A 73 2.35 5.99 -11.23
CA LYS A 73 1.09 6.14 -10.51
C LYS A 73 1.14 7.43 -9.65
N HIS A 74 0.32 8.44 -9.90
CA HIS A 74 -0.54 8.63 -11.08
C HIS A 74 -0.47 10.07 -11.60
N GLY A 75 -0.88 10.27 -12.85
CA GLY A 75 -1.14 11.58 -13.42
C GLY A 75 -2.42 12.21 -12.88
N ASN A 76 -2.74 13.40 -13.35
CA ASN A 76 -3.91 14.17 -12.96
C ASN A 76 -5.01 14.20 -14.04
N LEU A 77 -4.75 13.68 -15.25
CA LEU A 77 -5.66 13.73 -16.40
C LEU A 77 -6.97 12.97 -16.14
N GLU A 78 -6.85 11.73 -15.67
CA GLU A 78 -7.98 10.85 -15.36
C GLU A 78 -8.78 11.32 -14.13
N TRP A 79 -8.29 12.35 -13.44
CA TRP A 79 -8.90 12.98 -12.27
C TRP A 79 -9.50 14.36 -12.58
N LEU A 80 -9.42 14.82 -13.83
CA LEU A 80 -10.04 16.09 -14.23
C LEU A 80 -11.56 16.07 -13.98
N PRO A 81 -12.18 17.24 -13.75
CA PRO A 81 -13.62 17.35 -13.54
C PRO A 81 -14.42 16.77 -14.72
N GLY A 82 -15.53 16.10 -14.42
CA GLY A 82 -16.41 15.50 -15.41
C GLY A 82 -17.23 14.34 -14.83
N LYS A 83 -17.86 13.57 -15.72
CA LYS A 83 -18.63 12.37 -15.34
C LYS A 83 -17.72 11.33 -14.67
N THR A 84 -18.34 10.44 -13.88
CA THR A 84 -17.65 9.37 -13.14
C THR A 84 -17.02 8.33 -14.05
N LEU A 85 -17.70 7.97 -15.15
CA LEU A 85 -17.23 7.17 -16.28
C LEU A 85 -18.17 7.40 -17.46
N GLY A 86 -17.83 6.91 -18.65
CA GLY A 86 -18.63 7.17 -19.86
C GLY A 86 -18.56 8.65 -20.22
N MET A 87 -17.35 9.06 -20.58
CA MET A 87 -17.03 10.48 -20.77
C MET A 87 -17.87 11.10 -21.88
N SER A 88 -18.14 12.40 -21.75
CA SER A 88 -18.79 13.21 -22.77
C SER A 88 -17.80 14.25 -23.29
N ALA A 89 -18.08 14.85 -24.44
CA ALA A 89 -17.29 15.96 -25.01
C ALA A 89 -17.01 17.13 -24.03
N ALA A 90 -17.89 17.34 -23.03
CA ALA A 90 -17.72 18.37 -22.00
C ALA A 90 -16.85 17.94 -20.79
N CYS A 91 -16.30 16.72 -20.76
CA CYS A 91 -15.47 16.26 -19.65
C CYS A 91 -14.00 16.64 -19.87
N GLY A 92 -13.31 17.06 -18.80
CA GLY A 92 -11.93 17.54 -18.92
C GLY A 92 -10.95 16.50 -19.45
N SER A 93 -11.08 15.22 -19.05
CA SER A 93 -10.20 14.15 -19.55
C SER A 93 -10.42 13.85 -21.03
N ASP A 94 -11.67 13.96 -21.51
CA ASP A 94 -12.04 13.76 -22.91
C ASP A 94 -11.51 14.91 -23.78
N ALA A 95 -11.75 16.15 -23.36
CA ALA A 95 -11.24 17.34 -24.04
C ALA A 95 -9.71 17.41 -24.08
N ALA A 96 -9.03 16.92 -23.03
CA ALA A 96 -7.58 16.89 -22.97
C ALA A 96 -6.99 15.76 -23.82
N LEU A 97 -7.42 14.50 -23.64
CA LEU A 97 -6.79 13.33 -24.27
C LEU A 97 -7.31 13.05 -25.68
N GLY A 98 -8.60 13.28 -25.95
CA GLY A 98 -9.22 12.99 -27.24
C GLY A 98 -9.03 11.54 -27.67
N ASN A 99 -8.55 11.33 -28.90
CA ASN A 99 -8.41 9.99 -29.47
C ASN A 99 -7.02 9.37 -29.29
N LEU A 100 -6.10 10.07 -28.60
CA LEU A 100 -4.76 9.56 -28.37
C LEU A 100 -4.80 8.25 -27.56
N PRO A 101 -4.23 7.15 -28.07
CA PRO A 101 -4.05 5.93 -27.30
C PRO A 101 -3.18 6.21 -26.07
N LEU A 102 -3.68 5.87 -24.88
CA LEU A 102 -2.96 6.02 -23.62
C LEU A 102 -2.49 4.65 -23.13
N ILE A 103 -1.16 4.46 -23.09
CA ILE A 103 -0.52 3.29 -22.50
C ILE A 103 0.05 3.73 -21.15
N TYR A 104 -0.17 2.91 -20.12
CA TYR A 104 0.10 3.35 -18.77
C TYR A 104 0.73 2.23 -17.91
N PRO A 105 2.07 2.23 -17.76
CA PRO A 105 2.75 1.50 -16.70
C PRO A 105 2.20 1.83 -15.32
N PHE A 106 1.61 0.85 -14.65
CA PHE A 106 0.86 1.08 -13.41
C PHE A 106 1.18 0.04 -12.32
N LEU A 107 1.21 0.45 -11.05
CA LEU A 107 1.53 -0.46 -9.96
C LEU A 107 0.44 -1.53 -9.75
N VAL A 108 0.82 -2.81 -9.74
CA VAL A 108 -0.12 -3.96 -9.66
C VAL A 108 -1.02 -3.96 -8.40
N ASN A 109 -0.53 -3.36 -7.30
CA ASN A 109 -1.24 -3.35 -6.01
C ASN A 109 -2.16 -2.14 -5.81
N ASP A 110 -2.30 -1.25 -6.81
CA ASP A 110 -3.17 -0.07 -6.77
C ASP A 110 -4.33 -0.11 -7.79
N PRO A 111 -5.25 -1.10 -7.67
CA PRO A 111 -6.32 -1.29 -8.63
C PRO A 111 -7.27 -0.12 -8.78
N GLY A 112 -7.58 0.58 -7.67
CA GLY A 112 -8.60 1.63 -7.67
C GLY A 112 -8.25 2.76 -8.62
N GLU A 113 -7.01 3.22 -8.53
CA GLU A 113 -6.47 4.33 -9.31
C GLU A 113 -6.24 3.92 -10.76
N GLY A 114 -5.66 2.74 -11.03
CA GLY A 114 -5.54 2.26 -12.41
C GLY A 114 -6.89 2.03 -13.08
N THR A 115 -7.91 1.60 -12.33
CA THR A 115 -9.29 1.49 -12.85
C THR A 115 -9.87 2.85 -13.21
N GLN A 116 -9.51 3.92 -12.51
CA GLN A 116 -9.91 5.28 -12.86
C GLN A 116 -9.36 5.66 -14.25
N ALA A 117 -8.06 5.45 -14.47
CA ALA A 117 -7.40 5.70 -15.75
C ALA A 117 -8.05 4.89 -16.89
N LYS A 118 -8.32 3.59 -16.68
CA LYS A 118 -9.01 2.74 -17.66
C LYS A 118 -10.40 3.27 -18.05
N ARG A 119 -11.14 3.83 -17.11
CA ARG A 119 -12.56 4.22 -17.30
C ARG A 119 -12.76 5.66 -17.76
N ARG A 120 -11.84 6.57 -17.43
CA ARG A 120 -11.98 8.02 -17.71
C ARG A 120 -10.99 8.54 -18.74
N ALA A 121 -9.99 7.75 -19.11
CA ALA A 121 -8.94 8.11 -20.06
C ALA A 121 -8.57 6.95 -21.00
N HIS A 122 -9.47 5.96 -21.16
CA HIS A 122 -9.31 4.78 -22.04
C HIS A 122 -7.92 4.12 -21.99
N ALA A 123 -7.29 4.13 -20.82
CA ALA A 123 -5.93 3.66 -20.66
C ALA A 123 -5.81 2.14 -20.85
N VAL A 124 -4.80 1.72 -21.61
CA VAL A 124 -4.28 0.35 -21.62
C VAL A 124 -3.18 0.28 -20.56
N LEU A 125 -3.48 -0.38 -19.45
CA LEU A 125 -2.48 -0.57 -18.40
C LEU A 125 -1.49 -1.66 -18.80
N VAL A 126 -0.24 -1.45 -18.43
CA VAL A 126 0.78 -2.48 -18.38
C VAL A 126 1.28 -2.51 -16.95
N ASP A 127 0.76 -3.42 -16.14
CA ASP A 127 1.08 -3.40 -14.73
C ASP A 127 2.55 -3.75 -14.46
N HIS A 128 3.09 -3.22 -13.37
CA HIS A 128 4.46 -3.49 -12.97
C HIS A 128 4.57 -3.96 -11.53
N LEU A 129 5.68 -4.62 -11.23
CA LEU A 129 5.96 -5.20 -9.92
C LEU A 129 6.04 -4.14 -8.82
N ILE A 130 5.77 -4.59 -7.59
CA ILE A 130 6.05 -3.80 -6.39
C ILE A 130 7.57 -3.59 -6.24
N PRO A 131 8.01 -2.54 -5.54
CA PRO A 131 9.43 -2.42 -5.18
C PRO A 131 9.91 -3.67 -4.42
N PRO A 132 11.23 -3.93 -4.41
CA PRO A 132 11.82 -4.94 -3.53
C PRO A 132 11.39 -4.65 -2.08
N MET A 133 11.09 -5.72 -1.35
CA MET A 133 10.61 -5.67 0.02
C MET A 133 11.58 -6.43 0.90
N ALA A 134 11.90 -5.89 2.06
CA ALA A 134 12.72 -6.55 3.07
C ALA A 134 12.12 -6.34 4.46
N ARG A 135 12.59 -7.15 5.41
CA ARG A 135 12.30 -6.95 6.83
C ARG A 135 13.00 -5.67 7.31
N ALA A 136 12.33 -4.88 8.16
CA ALA A 136 12.87 -3.60 8.64
C ALA A 136 14.13 -3.75 9.49
N GLU A 137 14.24 -4.85 10.24
CA GLU A 137 15.32 -5.11 11.20
C GLU A 137 15.43 -4.04 12.30
N THR A 138 16.36 -4.25 13.25
CA THR A 138 16.68 -3.27 14.30
C THR A 138 17.94 -2.49 13.96
N TYR A 139 18.00 -1.23 14.38
CA TYR A 139 19.16 -0.36 14.18
C TYR A 139 19.32 0.63 15.34
N GLY A 140 20.54 1.18 15.50
CA GLY A 140 20.83 2.22 16.48
C GLY A 140 20.39 1.84 17.91
N ASP A 141 19.68 2.75 18.59
CA ASP A 141 19.22 2.52 19.96
C ASP A 141 18.11 1.45 20.07
N ILE A 142 17.40 1.12 18.99
CA ILE A 142 16.41 0.03 18.98
C ILE A 142 17.13 -1.32 19.09
N ALA A 143 18.25 -1.50 18.37
CA ALA A 143 19.08 -2.70 18.51
C ALA A 143 19.74 -2.79 19.90
N ARG A 144 20.10 -1.66 20.51
CA ARG A 144 20.61 -1.63 21.89
C ARG A 144 19.53 -1.98 22.91
N LEU A 145 18.30 -1.53 22.70
CA LEU A 145 17.17 -1.90 23.56
C LEU A 145 16.92 -3.41 23.47
N GLU A 146 16.97 -3.98 22.27
CA GLU A 146 16.86 -5.43 22.05
C GLU A 146 17.87 -6.21 22.91
N GLN A 147 19.15 -5.81 22.89
CA GLN A 147 20.21 -6.43 23.69
C GLN A 147 19.93 -6.34 25.19
N LEU A 148 19.44 -5.19 25.68
CA LEU A 148 19.09 -5.00 27.09
C LEU A 148 17.90 -5.85 27.52
N LEU A 149 16.92 -6.11 26.64
CA LEU A 149 15.79 -7.00 26.92
C LEU A 149 16.26 -8.47 27.03
N ASP A 150 17.16 -8.90 26.15
CA ASP A 150 17.76 -10.24 26.23
C ASP A 150 18.58 -10.41 27.52
N GLU A 151 19.37 -9.39 27.89
CA GLU A 151 20.12 -9.38 29.16
C GLU A 151 19.17 -9.40 30.36
N HIS A 152 18.07 -8.64 30.32
CA HIS A 152 17.06 -8.65 31.36
C HIS A 152 16.46 -10.05 31.57
N ALA A 153 16.10 -10.75 30.50
CA ALA A 153 15.56 -12.11 30.58
C ALA A 153 16.57 -13.11 31.19
N ALA A 154 17.85 -12.98 30.84
CA ALA A 154 18.91 -13.81 31.41
C ALA A 154 19.11 -13.51 32.91
N VAL A 155 19.17 -12.23 33.29
CA VAL A 155 19.34 -11.79 34.68
C VAL A 155 18.16 -12.19 35.55
N ALA A 156 16.93 -12.11 35.04
CA ALA A 156 15.72 -12.55 35.75
C ALA A 156 15.78 -14.03 36.18
N THR A 157 16.48 -14.86 35.40
CA THR A 157 16.61 -16.30 35.67
C THR A 157 17.84 -16.61 36.55
N LEU A 158 18.97 -15.93 36.30
CA LEU A 158 20.27 -16.28 36.88
C LEU A 158 20.63 -15.48 38.13
N ASP A 159 20.31 -14.18 38.19
CA ASP A 159 20.68 -13.29 39.29
C ASP A 159 19.64 -12.18 39.50
N PRO A 160 18.47 -12.51 40.10
CA PRO A 160 17.37 -11.57 40.27
C PRO A 160 17.73 -10.31 41.06
N GLY A 161 18.78 -10.37 41.90
CA GLY A 161 19.27 -9.22 42.67
C GLY A 161 19.78 -8.07 41.80
N LYS A 162 20.14 -8.33 40.55
CA LYS A 162 20.63 -7.31 39.58
C LYS A 162 19.52 -6.68 38.73
N LEU A 163 18.27 -7.16 38.80
CA LEU A 163 17.16 -6.64 37.99
C LEU A 163 16.99 -5.12 38.09
N PRO A 164 17.03 -4.48 39.28
CA PRO A 164 16.85 -3.02 39.37
C PRO A 164 17.88 -2.22 38.54
N ALA A 165 19.11 -2.72 38.42
CA ALA A 165 20.16 -2.06 37.64
C ALA A 165 19.87 -2.15 36.13
N ILE A 166 19.45 -3.31 35.63
CA ILE A 166 19.10 -3.49 34.21
C ILE A 166 17.83 -2.71 33.87
N ARG A 167 16.81 -2.71 34.74
CA ARG A 167 15.59 -1.91 34.57
C ARG A 167 15.89 -0.42 34.47
N GLN A 168 16.83 0.09 35.29
CA GLN A 168 17.28 1.48 35.21
C GLN A 168 17.97 1.78 33.87
N GLN A 169 18.80 0.88 33.35
CA GLN A 169 19.44 1.05 32.03
C GLN A 169 18.41 1.07 30.90
N ILE A 170 17.47 0.13 30.91
CA ILE A 170 16.37 0.07 29.92
C ILE A 170 15.57 1.37 29.94
N TRP A 171 15.14 1.83 31.12
CA TRP A 171 14.37 3.06 31.25
C TRP A 171 15.16 4.29 30.78
N THR A 172 16.45 4.36 31.10
CA THR A 172 17.32 5.46 30.68
C THR A 172 17.43 5.49 29.15
N LEU A 173 17.59 4.33 28.51
CA LEU A 173 17.65 4.23 27.05
C LEU A 173 16.31 4.64 26.41
N ILE A 174 15.18 4.12 26.92
CA ILE A 174 13.83 4.45 26.44
C ILE A 174 13.62 5.98 26.44
N ARG A 175 13.96 6.65 27.54
CA ARG A 175 13.80 8.12 27.69
C ARG A 175 14.78 8.92 26.83
N ALA A 176 16.01 8.44 26.66
CA ALA A 176 17.02 9.10 25.85
C ALA A 176 16.66 9.04 24.36
N ALA A 177 16.20 7.88 23.88
CA ALA A 177 15.82 7.62 22.50
C ALA A 177 14.38 8.03 22.16
N LYS A 178 13.64 8.63 23.11
CA LYS A 178 12.24 9.08 22.96
C LYS A 178 11.22 7.97 22.69
N MET A 179 11.56 6.72 22.98
CA MET A 179 10.67 5.57 22.84
C MET A 179 9.53 5.59 23.86
N ASP A 180 9.65 6.38 24.94
CA ASP A 180 8.55 6.65 25.87
C ASP A 180 7.34 7.26 25.15
N HIS A 181 7.55 8.05 24.10
CA HIS A 181 6.46 8.57 23.28
C HIS A 181 5.81 7.46 22.43
N ASP A 182 6.60 6.63 21.76
CA ASP A 182 6.13 5.50 20.95
C ASP A 182 5.32 4.48 21.77
N LEU A 183 5.76 4.23 22.99
CA LEU A 183 5.14 3.29 23.94
C LEU A 183 4.01 3.92 24.77
N GLY A 184 3.78 5.23 24.66
CA GLY A 184 2.76 5.95 25.43
C GLY A 184 3.04 6.01 26.94
N LEU A 185 4.31 5.98 27.35
CA LEU A 185 4.75 5.98 28.75
C LEU A 185 5.01 7.42 29.23
N THR A 186 4.07 8.01 29.97
CA THR A 186 4.22 9.36 30.53
C THR A 186 5.17 9.42 31.71
N GLU A 187 5.25 8.33 32.48
CA GLU A 187 6.07 8.21 33.68
C GLU A 187 6.67 6.81 33.79
N ARG A 188 7.66 6.65 34.66
CA ARG A 188 8.29 5.34 34.90
C ARG A 188 7.31 4.46 35.68
N PRO A 189 7.01 3.23 35.22
CA PRO A 189 6.22 2.28 36.00
C PRO A 189 6.90 1.93 37.33
N PRO A 190 6.13 1.68 38.40
CA PRO A 190 6.63 1.08 39.63
C PRO A 190 7.38 -0.25 39.39
N GLU A 191 8.29 -0.62 40.31
CA GLU A 191 9.17 -1.80 40.14
C GLU A 191 8.45 -3.15 40.03
N ASP A 192 7.26 -3.26 40.61
CA ASP A 192 6.41 -4.46 40.56
C ASP A 192 5.63 -4.60 39.25
N SER A 193 5.49 -3.52 38.48
CA SER A 193 4.81 -3.48 37.17
C SER A 193 5.76 -3.20 36.00
N PHE A 194 7.05 -3.06 36.27
CA PHE A 194 8.05 -2.79 35.23
C PHE A 194 8.16 -3.94 34.23
N ASP A 195 8.11 -5.18 34.71
CA ASP A 195 8.22 -6.36 33.84
C ASP A 195 6.99 -6.51 32.92
N ASP A 196 5.79 -6.14 33.40
CA ASP A 196 4.59 -6.07 32.56
C ASP A 196 4.72 -5.03 31.44
N MET A 197 5.37 -3.88 31.73
CA MET A 197 5.71 -2.90 30.71
C MET A 197 6.72 -3.45 29.71
N LEU A 198 7.71 -4.23 30.15
CA LEU A 198 8.67 -4.86 29.24
C LEU A 198 8.01 -5.86 28.28
N LEU A 199 6.95 -6.57 28.69
CA LEU A 199 6.17 -7.41 27.77
C LEU A 199 5.53 -6.57 26.64
N HIS A 200 5.07 -5.35 26.96
CA HIS A 200 4.56 -4.43 25.95
C HIS A 200 5.67 -3.94 25.00
N VAL A 201 6.84 -3.61 25.56
CA VAL A 201 8.03 -3.21 24.79
C VAL A 201 8.50 -4.33 23.86
N ASP A 202 8.52 -5.57 24.34
CA ASP A 202 8.94 -6.74 23.55
C ASP A 202 8.02 -6.95 22.34
N GLY A 203 6.70 -6.87 22.54
CA GLY A 203 5.71 -6.94 21.46
C GLY A 203 5.88 -5.80 20.44
N TRP A 204 6.05 -4.55 20.91
CA TRP A 204 6.30 -3.40 20.04
C TRP A 204 7.58 -3.57 19.22
N LEU A 205 8.67 -3.96 19.88
CA LEU A 205 9.98 -4.19 19.25
C LEU A 205 9.89 -5.29 18.18
N CYS A 206 9.21 -6.39 18.49
CA CYS A 206 8.99 -7.49 17.57
C CYS A 206 8.29 -7.02 16.29
N GLU A 207 7.22 -6.22 16.42
CA GLU A 207 6.44 -5.76 15.26
C GLU A 207 7.20 -4.76 14.40
N ILE A 208 7.90 -3.77 14.99
CA ILE A 208 8.66 -2.79 14.21
C ILE A 208 9.86 -3.43 13.52
N LYS A 209 10.48 -4.43 14.14
CA LYS A 209 11.57 -5.22 13.54
C LYS A 209 11.06 -6.09 12.41
N ASP A 210 9.88 -6.70 12.58
CA ASP A 210 9.34 -7.69 11.63
C ASP A 210 8.56 -7.09 10.46
N VAL A 211 8.17 -5.82 10.52
CA VAL A 211 7.38 -5.22 9.43
C VAL A 211 8.14 -5.20 8.10
N GLN A 212 7.41 -5.48 7.01
CA GLN A 212 7.93 -5.43 5.65
C GLN A 212 7.95 -3.98 5.14
N ILE A 213 9.15 -3.50 4.80
CA ILE A 213 9.38 -2.18 4.22
C ILE A 213 9.95 -2.29 2.82
N ARG A 214 9.92 -1.19 2.06
CA ARG A 214 10.50 -1.14 0.71
C ARG A 214 12.01 -1.01 0.85
N ASP A 215 12.76 -1.88 0.19
CA ASP A 215 14.23 -1.84 0.13
C ASP A 215 14.72 -1.34 -1.23
N GLY A 216 14.17 -0.20 -1.65
CA GLY A 216 14.45 0.42 -2.94
C GLY A 216 13.21 0.68 -3.79
N LEU A 217 13.43 0.86 -5.10
CA LEU A 217 12.41 1.16 -6.09
C LEU A 217 12.41 0.12 -7.21
N HIS A 218 11.23 -0.08 -7.80
CA HIS A 218 11.09 -0.92 -8.98
C HIS A 218 11.65 -0.20 -10.22
N ILE A 219 12.33 -0.96 -11.09
CA ILE A 219 12.75 -0.52 -12.42
C ILE A 219 11.94 -1.36 -13.42
N LEU A 220 11.19 -0.70 -14.30
CA LEU A 220 10.30 -1.36 -15.25
C LEU A 220 11.07 -2.39 -16.09
N GLY A 221 10.61 -3.64 -16.12
CA GLY A 221 11.27 -4.73 -16.84
C GLY A 221 12.46 -5.37 -16.12
N GLN A 222 12.86 -4.89 -14.94
CA GLN A 222 13.95 -5.47 -14.16
C GLN A 222 13.41 -6.44 -13.11
N GLN A 223 13.75 -7.73 -13.26
CA GLN A 223 13.43 -8.74 -12.26
C GLN A 223 14.33 -8.55 -11.02
N PRO A 224 13.80 -8.73 -9.80
CA PRO A 224 14.62 -8.92 -8.60
C PRO A 224 15.57 -10.11 -8.77
N ALA A 225 16.82 -9.97 -8.34
CA ALA A 225 17.83 -11.02 -8.42
C ALA A 225 18.61 -11.10 -7.10
N GLY A 226 19.25 -12.24 -6.83
CA GLY A 226 20.08 -12.42 -5.63
C GLY A 226 19.29 -12.17 -4.34
N GLU A 227 19.83 -11.31 -3.48
CA GLU A 227 19.23 -10.95 -2.18
C GLU A 227 17.83 -10.32 -2.33
N GLN A 228 17.62 -9.43 -3.31
CA GLN A 228 16.29 -8.82 -3.49
C GLN A 228 15.23 -9.84 -3.93
N GLU A 229 15.61 -10.87 -4.69
CA GLU A 229 14.71 -11.97 -5.03
C GLU A 229 14.36 -12.80 -3.79
N LEU A 230 15.38 -13.14 -2.99
CA LEU A 230 15.23 -13.90 -1.76
C LEU A 230 14.27 -13.20 -0.79
N ASP A 231 14.51 -11.91 -0.51
CA ASP A 231 13.72 -11.12 0.42
C ASP A 231 12.27 -10.95 -0.06
N LEU A 232 12.08 -10.69 -1.35
CA LEU A 232 10.74 -10.57 -1.91
C LEU A 232 9.97 -11.90 -1.86
N VAL A 233 10.64 -13.02 -2.15
CA VAL A 233 10.01 -14.35 -2.03
C VAL A 233 9.66 -14.65 -0.57
N LEU A 234 10.54 -14.36 0.38
CA LEU A 234 10.25 -14.48 1.82
C LEU A 234 9.02 -13.65 2.22
N ALA A 235 8.96 -12.40 1.80
CA ALA A 235 7.84 -11.50 2.07
C ALA A 235 6.51 -12.03 1.49
N ILE A 236 6.54 -12.61 0.29
CA ILE A 236 5.37 -13.24 -0.33
C ILE A 236 4.94 -14.48 0.46
N LEU A 237 5.89 -15.37 0.80
CA LEU A 237 5.62 -16.65 1.46
C LEU A 237 5.21 -16.50 2.92
N ARG A 238 5.43 -15.34 3.54
CA ARG A 238 4.96 -15.05 4.91
C ARG A 238 3.44 -15.15 5.02
N ALA A 239 2.71 -14.67 4.03
CA ALA A 239 1.25 -14.70 4.04
C ALA A 239 0.69 -16.08 3.69
N ARG A 240 -0.41 -16.46 4.35
CA ARG A 240 -1.23 -17.60 3.94
C ARG A 240 -1.75 -17.40 2.52
N GLN A 241 -1.45 -18.35 1.64
CA GLN A 241 -1.80 -18.25 0.22
C GLN A 241 -3.18 -18.82 -0.05
N LEU A 242 -3.96 -18.10 -0.85
CA LEU A 242 -5.18 -18.63 -1.45
C LEU A 242 -4.97 -18.79 -2.95
N PHE A 243 -4.75 -20.03 -3.39
CA PHE A 243 -4.46 -20.34 -4.77
C PHE A 243 -5.56 -21.19 -5.40
N GLY A 244 -5.91 -20.91 -6.67
CA GLY A 244 -7.01 -21.59 -7.37
C GLY A 244 -8.41 -21.44 -6.75
N GLY A 245 -8.56 -20.67 -5.66
CA GLY A 245 -9.81 -20.58 -4.90
C GLY A 245 -10.09 -21.75 -3.95
N GLU A 246 -9.25 -22.78 -3.99
CA GLU A 246 -9.44 -24.08 -3.31
C GLU A 246 -8.20 -24.49 -2.50
N GLN A 247 -6.99 -24.24 -3.02
CA GLN A 247 -5.76 -24.58 -2.33
C GLN A 247 -5.40 -23.49 -1.32
N VAL A 248 -5.16 -23.95 -0.09
CA VAL A 248 -4.76 -23.08 1.01
C VAL A 248 -3.42 -23.55 1.52
N ILE A 249 -2.39 -22.80 1.19
CA ILE A 249 -1.02 -23.07 1.61
C ILE A 249 -0.73 -22.14 2.80
N PRO A 250 -0.24 -22.66 3.94
CA PRO A 250 0.08 -21.83 5.10
C PRO A 250 1.20 -20.84 4.75
N GLY A 251 1.35 -19.79 5.56
CA GLY A 251 2.57 -18.98 5.52
C GLY A 251 3.79 -19.83 5.89
N LEU A 252 4.96 -19.52 5.35
CA LEU A 252 6.19 -20.29 5.62
C LEU A 252 6.50 -20.34 7.11
N ARG A 253 6.32 -19.23 7.83
CA ARG A 253 6.53 -19.18 9.29
C ARG A 253 5.45 -19.93 10.07
N GLN A 254 4.23 -19.99 9.55
CA GLN A 254 3.17 -20.80 10.13
C GLN A 254 3.51 -22.30 10.01
N ALA A 255 4.04 -22.72 8.86
CA ALA A 255 4.54 -24.09 8.68
C ALA A 255 5.75 -24.42 9.58
N LEU A 256 6.52 -23.39 9.99
CA LEU A 256 7.61 -23.48 10.96
C LEU A 256 7.17 -23.39 12.42
N GLY A 257 5.87 -23.24 12.68
CA GLY A 257 5.28 -23.32 14.03
C GLY A 257 4.79 -22.01 14.64
N LEU A 258 4.86 -20.87 13.93
CA LEU A 258 4.25 -19.62 14.41
C LEU A 258 2.72 -19.61 14.22
N ALA A 259 2.02 -18.89 15.09
CA ALA A 259 0.59 -18.61 14.89
C ALA A 259 0.39 -17.54 13.80
N ASP A 260 1.26 -16.52 13.76
CA ASP A 260 1.19 -15.33 12.91
C ASP A 260 -0.13 -14.56 13.10
N ASP A 261 -0.62 -14.50 14.35
CA ASP A 261 -1.85 -13.83 14.76
C ASP A 261 -1.62 -12.62 15.70
N GLY A 262 -0.35 -12.29 15.96
CA GLY A 262 0.09 -11.20 16.82
C GLY A 262 0.32 -11.61 18.29
N THR A 263 0.26 -12.90 18.61
CA THR A 263 0.55 -13.41 19.97
C THR A 263 1.89 -14.12 20.10
N ASP A 264 2.63 -14.28 19.00
CA ASP A 264 3.94 -14.93 19.00
C ASP A 264 4.99 -14.09 19.75
N GLU A 265 5.83 -14.75 20.53
CA GLU A 265 6.95 -14.14 21.27
C GLU A 265 8.08 -13.70 20.32
N ARG A 266 8.74 -12.55 20.61
CA ARG A 266 9.79 -11.97 19.77
C ARG A 266 10.89 -12.98 19.39
N THR A 267 11.40 -13.72 20.37
CA THR A 267 12.49 -14.68 20.17
C THR A 267 12.10 -15.84 19.24
N SER A 268 10.84 -16.26 19.29
CA SER A 268 10.29 -17.29 18.42
C SER A 268 10.10 -16.78 16.99
N VAL A 269 9.64 -15.52 16.83
CA VAL A 269 9.53 -14.85 15.52
C VAL A 269 10.89 -14.76 14.83
N ASP A 270 11.93 -14.32 15.53
CA ASP A 270 13.29 -14.22 14.98
C ASP A 270 13.86 -15.59 14.58
N ARG A 271 13.66 -16.62 15.39
CA ARG A 271 14.10 -17.98 15.09
C ARG A 271 13.41 -18.53 13.84
N ALA A 272 12.10 -18.33 13.73
CA ALA A 272 11.32 -18.77 12.58
C ALA A 272 11.70 -17.99 11.31
N GLU A 273 11.95 -16.68 11.40
CA GLU A 273 12.40 -15.86 10.27
C GLU A 273 13.79 -16.31 9.78
N ALA A 274 14.74 -16.54 10.69
CA ALA A 274 16.08 -17.02 10.34
C ALA A 274 16.04 -18.42 9.69
N ALA A 275 15.19 -19.32 10.21
CA ALA A 275 14.98 -20.64 9.62
C ALA A 275 14.32 -20.55 8.23
N ALA A 276 13.29 -19.71 8.08
CA ALA A 276 12.64 -19.44 6.81
C ALA A 276 13.64 -18.92 5.77
N ARG A 277 14.44 -17.90 6.14
CA ARG A 277 15.48 -17.34 5.28
C ARG A 277 16.48 -18.40 4.84
N LYS A 278 16.99 -19.22 5.77
CA LYS A 278 17.92 -20.30 5.46
C LYS A 278 17.34 -21.30 4.45
N LEU A 279 16.09 -21.68 4.61
CA LEU A 279 15.41 -22.63 3.71
C LEU A 279 15.18 -22.05 2.31
N VAL A 280 14.72 -20.80 2.21
CA VAL A 280 14.49 -20.14 0.91
C VAL A 280 15.81 -19.86 0.21
N ALA A 281 16.85 -19.43 0.93
CA ALA A 281 18.19 -19.25 0.36
C ALA A 281 18.77 -20.57 -0.16
N ALA A 282 18.59 -21.68 0.59
CA ALA A 282 19.01 -22.99 0.13
C ALA A 282 18.24 -23.44 -1.14
N LEU A 283 16.93 -23.15 -1.21
CA LEU A 283 16.14 -23.42 -2.42
C LEU A 283 16.61 -22.56 -3.61
N GLN A 284 16.86 -21.27 -3.39
CA GLN A 284 17.39 -20.37 -4.42
C GLN A 284 18.75 -20.87 -4.94
N ALA A 285 19.63 -21.36 -4.07
CA ALA A 285 20.93 -21.93 -4.45
C ALA A 285 20.83 -23.17 -5.35
N THR A 286 19.70 -23.89 -5.31
CA THR A 286 19.42 -25.00 -6.25
C THR A 286 18.87 -24.54 -7.61
N GLY A 287 18.81 -23.22 -7.86
CA GLY A 287 18.15 -22.64 -9.03
C GLY A 287 16.63 -22.79 -8.95
N TRP A 288 16.06 -22.71 -7.75
CA TRP A 288 14.62 -22.87 -7.51
C TRP A 288 14.06 -24.22 -8.00
N ASN A 289 14.79 -25.32 -7.78
CA ASN A 289 14.35 -26.66 -8.20
C ASN A 289 13.21 -27.19 -7.30
N PRO A 290 11.99 -27.46 -7.82
CA PRO A 290 10.87 -27.96 -7.01
C PRO A 290 11.12 -29.33 -6.36
N ALA A 291 12.01 -30.16 -6.94
CA ALA A 291 12.35 -31.47 -6.39
C ALA A 291 13.22 -31.35 -5.13
N ALA A 292 14.03 -30.28 -5.01
CA ALA A 292 14.90 -30.05 -3.86
C ALA A 292 14.11 -29.79 -2.56
N ALA A 293 12.86 -29.34 -2.64
CA ALA A 293 12.04 -29.00 -1.47
C ALA A 293 11.91 -30.15 -0.45
N ASN A 294 11.86 -31.42 -0.90
CA ASN A 294 11.78 -32.59 0.00
C ASN A 294 13.12 -32.94 0.66
N HIS A 295 14.23 -32.42 0.16
CA HIS A 295 15.57 -32.67 0.71
C HIS A 295 16.02 -31.55 1.65
N LEU A 296 15.38 -30.38 1.58
CA LEU A 296 15.70 -29.22 2.41
C LEU A 296 15.05 -29.26 3.79
N THR A 297 14.00 -30.06 3.97
CA THR A 297 13.25 -30.16 5.23
C THR A 297 12.47 -31.47 5.31
N ASP A 298 12.39 -32.03 6.52
CA ASP A 298 11.54 -33.19 6.82
C ASP A 298 10.08 -32.80 7.11
N ASN A 299 9.80 -31.49 7.28
CA ASN A 299 8.46 -30.99 7.53
C ASN A 299 7.68 -30.88 6.20
N ALA A 300 6.63 -31.70 6.06
CA ALA A 300 5.81 -31.77 4.86
C ALA A 300 5.15 -30.44 4.47
N ASP A 301 4.70 -29.65 5.45
CA ASP A 301 4.07 -28.34 5.19
C ASP A 301 5.10 -27.34 4.67
N VAL A 302 6.29 -27.32 5.27
CA VAL A 302 7.41 -26.47 4.81
C VAL A 302 7.84 -26.88 3.40
N ALA A 303 7.97 -28.18 3.13
CA ALA A 303 8.29 -28.69 1.80
C ALA A 303 7.22 -28.31 0.76
N ALA A 304 5.94 -28.30 1.13
CA ALA A 304 4.85 -27.85 0.27
C ALA A 304 4.95 -26.35 -0.06
N VAL A 305 5.25 -25.50 0.93
CA VAL A 305 5.46 -24.05 0.74
C VAL A 305 6.67 -23.78 -0.16
N LEU A 306 7.79 -24.47 0.06
CA LEU A 306 9.00 -24.34 -0.76
C LEU A 306 8.75 -24.80 -2.20
N ARG A 307 8.02 -25.91 -2.39
CA ARG A 307 7.64 -26.36 -3.73
C ARG A 307 6.75 -25.34 -4.43
N PHE A 308 5.77 -24.77 -3.72
CA PHE A 308 4.92 -23.71 -4.26
C PHE A 308 5.71 -22.46 -4.66
N ALA A 309 6.74 -22.09 -3.88
CA ALA A 309 7.64 -21.00 -4.23
C ALA A 309 8.32 -21.26 -5.59
N ALA A 310 8.88 -22.45 -5.75
CA ALA A 310 9.58 -22.87 -6.96
C ALA A 310 8.64 -23.06 -8.18
N THR A 311 7.42 -23.55 -7.98
CA THR A 311 6.50 -23.85 -9.10
C THR A 311 5.63 -22.66 -9.52
N GLU A 312 5.29 -21.77 -8.58
CA GLU A 312 4.33 -20.69 -8.83
C GLU A 312 4.93 -19.30 -8.61
N VAL A 313 5.56 -19.04 -7.46
CA VAL A 313 6.00 -17.68 -7.11
C VAL A 313 7.11 -17.22 -8.05
N VAL A 314 8.20 -17.98 -8.14
CA VAL A 314 9.41 -17.59 -8.89
C VAL A 314 9.16 -17.53 -10.40
N PRO A 315 8.52 -18.52 -11.05
CA PRO A 315 8.22 -18.42 -12.49
C PRO A 315 7.31 -17.24 -12.82
N ARG A 316 6.39 -16.86 -11.93
CA ARG A 316 5.54 -15.67 -12.12
C ARG A 316 6.32 -14.38 -11.89
N LEU A 317 7.25 -14.33 -10.94
CA LEU A 317 8.16 -13.20 -10.76
C LEU A 317 9.07 -12.99 -11.99
N ALA A 318 9.53 -14.07 -12.63
CA ALA A 318 10.32 -13.98 -13.85
C ALA A 318 9.58 -13.27 -15.00
N GLY A 319 8.24 -13.31 -15.01
CA GLY A 319 7.42 -12.57 -15.98
C GLY A 319 7.54 -11.05 -15.89
N THR A 320 8.11 -10.50 -14.82
CA THR A 320 8.44 -9.07 -14.68
C THR A 320 9.41 -8.60 -15.77
N ALA A 321 10.26 -9.48 -16.29
CA ALA A 321 11.18 -9.14 -17.39
C ALA A 321 10.45 -8.67 -18.67
N SER A 322 9.21 -9.10 -18.88
CA SER A 322 8.41 -8.73 -20.06
C SER A 322 7.68 -7.40 -19.94
N GLU A 323 7.77 -6.64 -18.84
CA GLU A 323 7.00 -5.40 -18.65
C GLU A 323 7.25 -4.37 -19.77
N ILE A 324 8.52 -4.11 -20.13
CA ILE A 324 8.86 -3.21 -21.24
C ILE A 324 8.36 -3.78 -22.57
N GLU A 325 8.53 -5.09 -22.79
CA GLU A 325 8.04 -5.74 -24.01
C GLU A 325 6.51 -5.58 -24.16
N GLN A 326 5.75 -5.62 -23.07
CA GLN A 326 4.31 -5.41 -23.09
C GLN A 326 3.93 -3.94 -23.39
N VAL A 327 4.75 -2.97 -22.96
CA VAL A 327 4.61 -1.57 -23.40
C VAL A 327 4.86 -1.44 -24.90
N LEU A 328 5.93 -2.05 -25.41
CA LEU A 328 6.24 -2.05 -26.85
C LEU A 328 5.14 -2.74 -27.66
N LYS A 329 4.62 -3.86 -27.15
CA LYS A 329 3.49 -4.59 -27.72
C LYS A 329 2.22 -3.74 -27.79
N ALA A 330 1.97 -2.92 -26.76
CA ALA A 330 0.84 -2.00 -26.74
C ALA A 330 1.02 -0.85 -27.74
N LEU A 331 2.25 -0.35 -27.91
CA LEU A 331 2.60 0.65 -28.92
C LEU A 331 2.43 0.09 -30.35
N ASP A 332 2.64 -1.21 -30.55
CA ASP A 332 2.36 -1.93 -31.81
C ASP A 332 0.86 -2.27 -32.01
N GLY A 333 -0.03 -1.73 -31.17
CA GLY A 333 -1.48 -1.92 -31.29
C GLY A 333 -1.96 -3.35 -30.98
N ARG A 334 -1.14 -4.19 -30.34
CA ARG A 334 -1.50 -5.58 -30.03
C ARG A 334 -2.26 -5.70 -28.73
N PHE A 335 -2.99 -6.82 -28.60
CA PHE A 335 -3.73 -7.15 -27.38
C PHE A 335 -2.80 -7.40 -26.19
N ILE A 336 -3.03 -6.68 -25.10
CA ILE A 336 -2.38 -6.88 -23.79
C ILE A 336 -3.28 -7.75 -22.91
N ALA A 337 -2.74 -8.88 -22.47
CA ALA A 337 -3.48 -9.83 -21.66
C ALA A 337 -3.93 -9.21 -20.33
N ALA A 338 -5.17 -9.50 -19.93
CA ALA A 338 -5.70 -9.02 -18.66
C ALA A 338 -5.28 -9.94 -17.49
N GLY A 339 -5.21 -9.39 -16.29
CA GLY A 339 -4.85 -10.11 -15.07
C GLY A 339 -5.55 -9.56 -13.82
N PRO A 340 -5.64 -10.30 -12.71
CA PRO A 340 -6.11 -9.74 -11.46
C PRO A 340 -5.08 -8.76 -10.89
N SER A 341 -5.56 -7.84 -10.06
CA SER A 341 -4.75 -6.81 -9.38
C SER A 341 -4.82 -6.99 -7.86
N GLY A 342 -3.79 -6.48 -7.16
CA GLY A 342 -3.68 -6.57 -5.71
C GLY A 342 -2.25 -6.69 -5.22
N SER A 343 -2.08 -6.73 -3.90
CA SER A 343 -0.77 -6.92 -3.28
C SER A 343 -0.39 -8.41 -3.30
N PRO A 344 0.75 -8.79 -3.91
CA PRO A 344 1.23 -10.18 -3.88
C PRO A 344 1.58 -10.63 -2.45
N LEU A 345 1.92 -9.67 -1.55
CA LEU A 345 2.23 -9.91 -0.14
C LEU A 345 1.01 -10.27 0.72
N ARG A 346 -0.20 -10.27 0.15
CA ARG A 346 -1.45 -10.59 0.88
C ARG A 346 -2.04 -11.94 0.47
N GLY A 347 -1.18 -12.89 0.10
CA GLY A 347 -1.60 -14.24 -0.27
C GLY A 347 -2.31 -14.33 -1.62
N LEU A 348 -2.05 -13.38 -2.52
CA LEU A 348 -2.67 -13.26 -3.84
C LEU A 348 -1.63 -13.40 -4.95
N ILE A 349 -0.98 -14.56 -5.05
CA ILE A 349 0.09 -14.75 -6.05
C ILE A 349 -0.40 -14.67 -7.50
N ASN A 350 -1.70 -14.87 -7.74
CA ASN A 350 -2.29 -14.83 -9.07
C ASN A 350 -2.23 -13.44 -9.75
N VAL A 351 -1.91 -12.39 -8.98
CA VAL A 351 -1.60 -11.04 -9.50
C VAL A 351 -0.27 -11.00 -10.25
N LEU A 352 0.59 -12.01 -10.09
CA LEU A 352 1.77 -12.23 -10.91
C LEU A 352 1.47 -13.24 -12.04
N PRO A 353 2.14 -13.15 -13.21
CA PRO A 353 3.17 -12.17 -13.56
C PRO A 353 2.61 -10.76 -13.79
N THR A 354 3.48 -9.77 -13.78
CA THR A 354 3.20 -8.39 -14.19
C THR A 354 3.28 -8.25 -15.73
N GLY A 355 3.15 -7.04 -16.26
CA GLY A 355 3.05 -6.78 -17.70
C GLY A 355 1.63 -6.97 -18.26
N ARG A 356 0.59 -6.89 -17.41
CA ARG A 356 -0.80 -7.17 -17.78
C ARG A 356 -1.69 -5.94 -17.66
N ASN A 357 -2.78 -5.95 -18.43
CA ASN A 357 -3.81 -4.93 -18.36
C ASN A 357 -4.84 -5.29 -17.29
N PHE A 358 -4.49 -5.08 -16.01
CA PHE A 358 -5.25 -5.67 -14.91
C PHE A 358 -6.74 -5.28 -14.86
N TYR A 359 -7.53 -6.10 -14.18
CA TYR A 359 -8.90 -5.81 -13.79
C TYR A 359 -9.04 -5.84 -12.25
N PRO A 360 -9.97 -5.04 -11.70
CA PRO A 360 -10.25 -5.08 -10.27
C PRO A 360 -11.28 -6.18 -9.92
N SER A 361 -11.49 -6.46 -8.65
CA SER A 361 -12.47 -7.47 -8.21
C SER A 361 -13.91 -7.14 -8.61
N THR A 362 -14.75 -8.15 -8.83
CA THR A 362 -16.17 -7.94 -9.18
C THR A 362 -16.91 -7.17 -8.07
N PRO A 363 -17.55 -6.01 -8.35
CA PRO A 363 -18.17 -5.18 -7.31
C PRO A 363 -19.25 -5.88 -6.48
N LYS A 364 -19.92 -6.89 -7.07
CA LYS A 364 -20.99 -7.67 -6.40
C LYS A 364 -20.47 -8.80 -5.51
N ARG A 365 -19.17 -9.11 -5.51
CA ARG A 365 -18.60 -10.32 -4.87
C ARG A 365 -17.69 -10.02 -3.67
N CYS A 366 -18.06 -9.06 -2.82
CA CYS A 366 -17.32 -8.67 -1.60
C CYS A 366 -17.72 -9.48 -0.35
N ARG A 367 -17.84 -10.80 -0.43
CA ARG A 367 -18.24 -11.64 0.75
C ARG A 367 -17.11 -11.86 1.77
N ARG A 368 -15.86 -12.04 1.33
CA ARG A 368 -14.73 -12.30 2.27
C ARG A 368 -14.33 -11.06 3.09
N GLY A 369 -14.54 -9.85 2.56
CA GLY A 369 -14.40 -8.62 3.34
C GLY A 369 -15.33 -8.54 4.56
N TRP A 370 -16.41 -9.35 4.56
CA TRP A 370 -17.36 -9.46 5.66
C TRP A 370 -16.92 -10.46 6.75
N ARG A 371 -16.03 -11.41 6.41
CA ARG A 371 -15.46 -12.40 7.35
C ARG A 371 -14.16 -11.94 8.01
N GLY A 372 -13.51 -10.87 7.52
CA GLY A 372 -12.33 -10.23 8.14
C GLY A 372 -12.67 -9.42 9.41
N LYS A 373 -13.44 -10.02 10.33
CA LYS A 373 -13.86 -9.42 11.61
C LYS A 373 -12.81 -9.70 12.70
N PRO A 374 -11.74 -8.89 12.77
CA PRO A 374 -11.35 -8.42 14.10
C PRO A 374 -11.19 -6.91 14.18
N VAL A 375 -11.16 -6.17 13.07
CA VAL A 375 -10.90 -4.72 13.11
C VAL A 375 -11.96 -3.96 13.90
N TRP A 376 -13.25 -4.30 13.77
CA TRP A 376 -14.32 -3.65 14.53
C TRP A 376 -14.31 -4.02 16.01
N PRO A 377 -14.29 -5.31 16.39
CA PRO A 377 -14.12 -5.70 17.79
C PRO A 377 -12.83 -5.13 18.41
N TRP A 378 -11.72 -5.09 17.67
CA TRP A 378 -10.46 -4.52 18.11
C TRP A 378 -10.55 -3.01 18.30
N LEU A 379 -11.06 -2.25 17.33
CA LEU A 379 -11.27 -0.80 17.47
C LEU A 379 -12.21 -0.48 18.64
N ILE A 380 -13.30 -1.23 18.79
CA ILE A 380 -14.22 -1.05 19.92
C ILE A 380 -13.48 -1.33 21.23
N ARG A 381 -12.70 -2.42 21.33
CA ARG A 381 -11.88 -2.72 22.52
C ARG A 381 -10.87 -1.61 22.83
N CYS A 382 -10.13 -1.15 21.83
CA CYS A 382 -9.16 -0.05 21.95
C CYS A 382 -9.80 1.23 22.48
N TRP A 383 -11.02 1.48 22.03
CA TRP A 383 -11.74 2.70 22.30
C TRP A 383 -12.50 2.63 23.63
N THR A 384 -13.08 1.49 23.99
CA THR A 384 -13.63 1.27 25.34
C THR A 384 -12.57 1.34 26.44
N ALA A 385 -11.32 1.01 26.11
CA ALA A 385 -10.20 1.12 27.05
C ALA A 385 -9.76 2.57 27.29
N THR A 386 -10.08 3.51 26.38
CA THR A 386 -9.59 4.90 26.44
C THR A 386 -10.68 5.97 26.58
N ALA A 387 -11.90 5.76 26.05
CA ALA A 387 -13.03 6.69 26.17
C ALA A 387 -14.38 5.99 25.85
N PRO A 388 -15.33 5.85 26.80
CA PRO A 388 -16.54 5.04 26.60
C PRO A 388 -17.65 5.64 25.72
N THR A 389 -17.62 6.93 25.37
CA THR A 389 -18.80 7.62 24.79
C THR A 389 -18.47 8.69 23.74
N MET A 390 -18.32 8.31 22.47
CA MET A 390 -18.30 9.25 21.31
C MET A 390 -18.74 8.59 19.97
N THR A 391 -18.86 9.37 18.90
CA THR A 391 -19.12 8.85 17.54
C THR A 391 -17.81 8.69 16.77
N GLY A 392 -17.62 7.55 16.09
CA GLY A 392 -16.41 7.29 15.28
C GLY A 392 -16.58 7.68 13.81
N GLY A 393 -15.70 8.54 13.30
CA GLY A 393 -15.60 8.85 11.86
C GLY A 393 -14.74 7.82 11.12
N ARG A 394 -15.12 7.42 9.90
CA ARG A 394 -14.32 6.52 9.05
C ARG A 394 -14.25 7.00 7.61
N SER A 395 -13.03 7.21 7.11
CA SER A 395 -12.76 7.40 5.69
C SER A 395 -12.71 6.04 4.98
N ARG A 396 -13.43 5.90 3.87
CA ARG A 396 -13.37 4.70 3.01
C ARG A 396 -12.75 5.06 1.69
N TRP A 397 -11.54 4.55 1.47
CA TRP A 397 -10.86 4.65 0.19
C TRP A 397 -11.17 3.42 -0.65
N ALA A 398 -11.71 3.65 -1.85
CA ALA A 398 -11.94 2.60 -2.82
C ALA A 398 -10.67 2.33 -3.63
N CYS A 399 -9.57 1.95 -2.98
CA CYS A 399 -8.51 1.19 -3.67
C CYS A 399 -9.02 -0.23 -4.02
N ARG A 400 -10.19 -0.62 -3.48
CA ARG A 400 -11.09 -1.69 -3.93
C ARG A 400 -12.46 -1.11 -4.32
N CYS A 401 -12.99 -1.59 -5.44
CA CYS A 401 -14.18 -1.15 -6.19
C CYS A 401 -15.33 -0.46 -5.43
N GLY A 402 -15.74 0.69 -5.96
CA GLY A 402 -17.04 1.31 -5.68
C GLY A 402 -18.18 0.68 -6.50
N ALA A 403 -19.37 0.61 -5.89
CA ALA A 403 -20.63 0.31 -6.58
C ALA A 403 -21.37 1.63 -6.89
N PRO A 404 -22.08 1.74 -8.04
CA PRO A 404 -22.95 2.88 -8.30
C PRO A 404 -24.24 2.76 -7.47
N ARG A 405 -24.63 3.83 -6.77
CA ARG A 405 -25.99 3.98 -6.25
C ARG A 405 -26.93 4.16 -7.45
N ARG A 406 -28.01 3.37 -7.54
CA ARG A 406 -29.06 3.56 -8.55
C ARG A 406 -29.83 4.85 -8.25
N CYS A 407 -29.99 5.71 -9.24
CA CYS A 407 -31.06 6.70 -9.25
C CYS A 407 -32.39 5.96 -9.47
N ALA A 408 -33.34 6.12 -8.56
CA ALA A 408 -34.73 5.73 -8.77
C ALA A 408 -35.44 6.84 -9.58
N PRO A 409 -36.39 6.52 -10.48
CA PRO A 409 -37.11 7.51 -11.28
C PRO A 409 -38.13 8.29 -10.43
N PRO A 410 -38.57 9.49 -10.87
CA PRO A 410 -39.45 10.34 -10.09
C PRO A 410 -40.88 9.83 -10.14
N ALA A 411 -41.50 9.61 -8.97
CA ALA A 411 -42.95 9.50 -8.86
C ALA A 411 -43.53 10.88 -8.58
N THR A 412 -44.31 11.39 -9.52
CA THR A 412 -45.17 12.57 -9.42
C THR A 412 -46.37 12.28 -8.52
N THR A 413 -46.59 13.07 -7.46
CA THR A 413 -47.80 13.87 -7.16
C THR A 413 -47.63 14.60 -5.80
N SER A 414 -48.13 15.83 -5.73
CA SER A 414 -47.86 16.94 -4.80
C SER A 414 -48.70 16.91 -3.49
N PRO A 415 -48.85 18.00 -2.70
CA PRO A 415 -47.86 18.87 -2.03
C PRO A 415 -48.18 19.07 -0.52
N LYS A 416 -47.17 19.47 0.28
CA LYS A 416 -47.21 20.46 1.40
C LYS A 416 -46.18 20.08 2.49
N CYS A 417 -45.12 20.88 2.56
CA CYS A 417 -44.56 21.53 3.75
C CYS A 417 -43.10 21.95 3.47
N LEU A 418 -42.91 23.22 3.12
CA LEU A 418 -41.63 23.96 3.20
C LEU A 418 -41.32 24.30 4.68
N PRO A 419 -40.14 24.87 5.04
CA PRO A 419 -38.78 24.36 4.88
C PRO A 419 -38.01 24.46 6.23
N CYS A 420 -37.14 23.51 6.60
CA CYS A 420 -36.25 23.71 7.76
C CYS A 420 -34.90 24.28 7.33
N LEU A 421 -34.69 25.51 7.80
CA LEU A 421 -33.57 26.40 7.63
C LEU A 421 -32.19 25.82 7.92
N VAL A 422 -31.25 26.33 7.13
CA VAL A 422 -29.81 26.41 7.36
C VAL A 422 -29.52 27.20 8.64
N PHE A 423 -28.65 26.67 9.50
CA PHE A 423 -27.97 27.46 10.55
C PHE A 423 -26.47 27.11 10.58
N GLY A 424 -25.63 28.07 10.15
CA GLY A 424 -24.38 28.42 10.84
C GLY A 424 -24.70 29.55 11.84
N ARG A 425 -23.96 29.84 12.91
CA ARG A 425 -22.52 29.71 13.20
C ARG A 425 -22.30 29.88 14.71
N SER A 426 -21.07 29.56 15.14
CA SER A 426 -20.30 30.08 16.29
C SER A 426 -20.66 29.69 17.73
N GLY A 427 -19.75 28.91 18.31
CA GLY A 427 -19.50 28.75 19.74
C GLY A 427 -18.05 28.31 19.93
N THR A 428 -17.21 29.24 20.36
CA THR A 428 -15.76 29.10 20.59
C THR A 428 -15.44 28.03 21.62
N THR A 429 -14.74 26.97 21.20
CA THR A 429 -13.77 26.22 22.02
C THR A 429 -12.76 25.60 21.05
N ARG A 430 -11.46 25.80 21.33
CA ARG A 430 -10.33 25.32 20.52
C ARG A 430 -10.51 23.83 20.16
N ARG A 431 -10.67 23.51 18.88
CA ARG A 431 -10.53 22.15 18.36
C ARG A 431 -9.30 22.09 17.48
N GLY A 432 -8.20 21.60 18.05
CA GLY A 432 -7.07 21.13 17.27
C GLY A 432 -7.52 19.96 16.39
N ALA A 433 -7.18 20.00 15.11
CA ALA A 433 -7.36 18.88 14.21
C ALA A 433 -6.37 17.77 14.62
N TRP A 434 -6.89 16.69 15.20
CA TRP A 434 -6.08 15.49 15.45
C TRP A 434 -6.01 14.69 14.15
N TRP A 435 -4.82 14.69 13.56
CA TRP A 435 -4.45 13.73 12.53
C TRP A 435 -4.37 12.34 13.17
N ILE A 436 -5.11 11.38 12.64
CA ILE A 436 -4.95 9.97 13.04
C ILE A 436 -3.74 9.42 12.27
N SER A 437 -2.57 9.48 12.90
CA SER A 437 -1.43 8.62 12.57
C SER A 437 -1.82 7.15 12.78
N PRO A 438 -1.21 6.18 12.07
CA PRO A 438 -1.51 4.75 12.23
C PRO A 438 -1.09 4.13 13.58
N LEU A 439 -0.69 4.94 14.57
CA LEU A 439 0.04 4.52 15.77
C LEU A 439 -0.79 4.59 17.07
N PHE A 440 -2.11 4.72 17.02
CA PHE A 440 -2.91 4.58 18.25
C PHE A 440 -3.11 3.10 18.60
N ARG A 441 -2.33 2.59 19.58
CA ARG A 441 -2.46 1.24 20.16
C ARG A 441 -3.12 1.29 21.54
N CYS A 442 -3.90 0.25 21.82
CA CYS A 442 -4.60 0.00 23.08
C CYS A 442 -3.63 -0.54 24.14
N PRO A 443 -3.77 -0.15 25.41
CA PRO A 443 -3.09 -0.83 26.51
C PRO A 443 -3.62 -2.26 26.62
N SER A 444 -2.74 -3.26 26.57
CA SER A 444 -3.07 -4.67 26.80
C SER A 444 -3.17 -4.97 28.29
N TRP A 445 -4.20 -5.72 28.69
CA TRP A 445 -4.28 -6.34 30.01
C TRP A 445 -4.17 -7.86 29.85
N ALA A 446 -3.19 -8.45 30.55
CA ALA A 446 -3.09 -9.89 30.74
C ALA A 446 -3.93 -10.32 31.95
N GLY A 447 -4.67 -11.43 31.80
CA GLY A 447 -5.05 -12.28 32.93
C GLY A 447 -6.41 -12.04 33.60
N ARG A 448 -7.45 -12.73 33.09
CA ARG A 448 -8.31 -13.59 33.93
C ARG A 448 -9.16 -14.51 33.07
N VAL A 449 -8.69 -15.75 32.94
CA VAL A 449 -9.54 -16.92 32.73
C VAL A 449 -10.26 -17.17 34.06
N SER A 450 -11.58 -17.11 34.05
CA SER A 450 -12.41 -17.75 35.06
C SER A 450 -13.67 -18.29 34.41
N THR A 451 -13.68 -19.63 34.29
CA THR A 451 -14.76 -20.57 33.92
C THR A 451 -15.52 -20.36 32.62
#